data_AF-A0A5B8UP03-F1
#
_entry.id   AF-A0A5B8UP03-F1
#
_cell.length_a   1.000
_cell.length_b   1.000
_cell.length_c   1.000
_cell.angle_alpha   90.00
_cell.angle_beta   90.00
_cell.angle_gamma   90.00
#
_symmetry.space_group_name_H-M   'P 1'
#
loop_
_entity.id
_entity.type
_entity.pdbx_description
1 polymer ?
#
loop_
_entity_poly.entity_id
_entity_poly.type
_entity_poly.pdbx_seq_one_letter_code
_entity_poly.pdbx_strand_id
1 'polypeptide(L)'
;MEKHLAQLSTLPSIREGLSKKQISQMADDAVSNVMEEGNVFGVAEALAAMEEFVKTVRRDQRYVQFLRDELAKHHGRLITSSGAKIELCEAGVNYDYSGNAEWCALEAERFEIERKKKAVEEKLRLLAPGRVAVDPDTGEMLEGPLKTSKSTYRITLGR
;
A
#
# COMPACT_ATOMS: atom_id res chain seq x y z
N MET A 1 14.31 -24.58 -36.71
CA MET A 1 14.83 -23.23 -36.40
C MET A 1 14.08 -22.74 -35.18
N GLU A 2 14.40 -23.31 -34.02
CA GLU A 2 13.79 -22.94 -32.74
C GLU A 2 14.34 -21.59 -32.32
N LYS A 3 13.47 -20.57 -32.30
CA LYS A 3 13.79 -19.29 -31.70
C LYS A 3 13.80 -19.50 -30.19
N HIS A 4 15.00 -19.63 -29.62
CA HIS A 4 15.21 -19.40 -28.20
C HIS A 4 14.76 -17.97 -27.89
N LEU A 5 13.51 -17.83 -27.42
CA LEU A 5 13.05 -16.66 -26.70
C LEU A 5 13.89 -16.60 -25.42
N ALA A 6 14.99 -15.88 -25.47
CA ALA A 6 15.74 -15.50 -24.29
C ALA A 6 14.77 -14.78 -23.35
N GLN A 7 14.38 -15.45 -22.27
CA GLN A 7 13.72 -14.79 -21.15
C GLN A 7 14.71 -13.75 -20.63
N LEU A 8 14.50 -12.50 -21.00
CA LEU A 8 15.07 -11.33 -20.32
C LEU A 8 14.38 -11.21 -18.95
N SER A 9 14.56 -12.20 -18.08
CA SER A 9 14.10 -12.12 -16.70
C SER A 9 15.17 -11.38 -15.89
N THR A 10 15.21 -10.06 -16.03
CA THR A 10 16.04 -9.18 -15.19
C THR A 10 15.51 -9.10 -13.75
N LEU A 11 14.31 -9.63 -13.49
CA LEU A 11 13.72 -9.74 -12.16
C LEU A 11 13.99 -11.11 -11.54
N PRO A 12 14.42 -11.16 -10.26
CA PRO A 12 14.66 -12.42 -9.58
C PRO A 12 13.37 -13.22 -9.39
N SER A 13 13.43 -14.54 -9.60
CA SER A 13 12.32 -15.44 -9.29
C SER A 13 12.11 -15.51 -7.77
N ILE A 14 10.93 -15.13 -7.28
CA ILE A 14 10.58 -15.33 -5.87
C ILE A 14 10.42 -16.83 -5.64
N ARG A 15 11.20 -17.36 -4.69
CA ARG A 15 11.12 -18.76 -4.24
C ARG A 15 10.71 -18.80 -2.78
N GLU A 16 10.12 -19.91 -2.36
CA GLU A 16 10.02 -20.20 -0.93
C GLU A 16 11.42 -20.31 -0.32
N GLY A 17 11.55 -20.10 0.98
CA GLY A 17 12.85 -20.24 1.63
C GLY A 17 13.60 -18.93 1.93
N LEU A 18 13.10 -17.78 1.45
CA LEU A 18 13.81 -16.50 1.55
C LEU A 18 13.53 -15.77 2.87
N SER A 19 14.59 -15.34 3.55
CA SER A 19 14.52 -14.45 4.71
C SER A 19 14.36 -12.99 4.30
N LYS A 20 13.89 -12.13 5.22
CA LYS A 20 13.79 -10.66 5.00
C LYS A 20 15.11 -10.04 4.52
N LYS A 21 16.23 -10.50 5.05
CA LYS A 21 17.57 -9.99 4.66
C LYS A 21 17.91 -10.37 3.23
N GLN A 22 17.64 -11.61 2.82
CA GLN A 22 17.86 -12.07 1.45
C GLN A 22 16.95 -11.34 0.46
N ILE A 23 15.68 -11.10 0.82
CA ILE A 23 14.76 -10.33 -0.01
C ILE A 23 15.27 -8.89 -0.20
N SER A 24 15.76 -8.25 0.87
CA SER A 24 16.36 -6.91 0.78
C SER A 24 17.56 -6.90 -0.16
N GLN A 25 18.48 -7.85 0.00
CA GLN A 25 19.66 -7.94 -0.85
C GLN A 25 19.28 -8.15 -2.33
N MET A 26 18.33 -9.04 -2.61
CA MET A 26 17.84 -9.28 -3.97
C MET A 26 17.17 -8.05 -4.57
N ALA A 27 16.50 -7.23 -3.76
CA ALA A 27 15.92 -5.98 -4.20
C ALA A 27 17.00 -4.95 -4.53
N ASP A 28 18.03 -4.83 -3.69
CA ASP A 28 19.17 -3.94 -3.92
C ASP A 28 19.95 -4.34 -5.19
N ASP A 29 20.17 -5.64 -5.40
CA ASP A 29 20.82 -6.18 -6.59
C ASP A 29 19.96 -5.90 -7.85
N ALA A 30 18.64 -6.09 -7.77
CA ALA A 30 17.72 -5.82 -8.89
C ALA A 30 17.70 -4.32 -9.25
N VAL A 31 17.71 -3.43 -8.26
CA VAL A 31 17.79 -1.97 -8.51
C VAL A 31 19.12 -1.61 -9.16
N SER A 32 20.23 -2.17 -8.68
CA SER A 32 21.56 -1.92 -9.24
C SER A 32 21.63 -2.35 -10.70
N ASN A 33 21.13 -3.55 -11.04
CA ASN A 33 21.07 -4.02 -12.42
C ASN A 33 20.22 -3.12 -13.32
N VAL A 34 19.09 -2.61 -12.82
CA VAL A 34 18.23 -1.67 -13.56
C VAL A 34 18.92 -0.34 -13.82
N MET A 35 19.72 0.15 -12.86
CA MET A 35 20.51 1.36 -13.01
C MET A 35 21.65 1.20 -14.03
N GLU A 36 22.20 0.00 -14.17
CA GLU A 36 23.27 -0.32 -15.12
C GLU A 36 22.77 -0.63 -16.53
N GLU A 37 21.72 -1.44 -16.68
CA GLU A 37 21.18 -1.88 -17.98
C GLU A 37 20.24 -0.87 -18.64
N GLY A 38 19.69 0.08 -17.88
CA GLY A 38 18.89 1.20 -18.40
C GLY A 38 17.44 0.87 -18.81
N ASN A 39 16.99 -0.39 -18.69
CA ASN A 39 15.60 -0.77 -18.99
C ASN A 39 14.63 -0.50 -17.82
N VAL A 40 14.54 0.77 -17.40
CA VAL A 40 13.77 1.19 -16.23
C VAL A 40 12.26 1.00 -16.43
N PHE A 41 11.75 1.31 -17.62
CA PHE A 41 10.30 1.26 -17.90
C PHE A 41 9.76 -0.16 -17.99
N GLY A 42 10.47 -1.06 -18.68
CA GLY A 42 10.05 -2.46 -18.80
C GLY A 42 10.04 -3.17 -17.44
N VAL A 43 11.00 -2.87 -16.57
CA VAL A 43 11.02 -3.39 -15.21
C VAL A 43 9.89 -2.80 -14.36
N ALA A 44 9.61 -1.50 -14.49
CA ALA A 44 8.52 -0.89 -13.74
C ALA A 44 7.14 -1.46 -14.13
N GLU A 45 6.92 -1.75 -15.41
CA GLU A 45 5.72 -2.45 -15.90
C GLU A 45 5.63 -3.88 -15.36
N ALA A 46 6.73 -4.65 -15.44
CA ALA A 46 6.78 -6.03 -14.95
C ALA A 46 6.51 -6.11 -13.44
N LEU A 47 7.06 -5.19 -12.64
CA LEU A 47 6.80 -5.11 -11.20
C LEU A 47 5.32 -4.81 -10.91
N ALA A 48 4.71 -3.88 -11.66
CA ALA A 48 3.29 -3.58 -11.51
C ALA A 48 2.41 -4.80 -11.84
N ALA A 49 2.75 -5.55 -12.89
CA ALA A 49 2.05 -6.79 -13.25
C ALA A 49 2.22 -7.89 -12.18
N MET A 50 3.43 -8.06 -11.63
CA MET A 50 3.69 -9.00 -10.54
C MET A 50 2.92 -8.62 -9.27
N GLU A 51 2.88 -7.34 -8.92
CA GLU A 51 2.12 -6.85 -7.77
C GLU A 51 0.63 -7.15 -7.92
N GLU A 52 0.05 -6.86 -9.09
CA GLU A 52 -1.36 -7.13 -9.36
C GLU A 52 -1.66 -8.63 -9.32
N PHE A 53 -0.83 -9.47 -9.95
CA PHE A 53 -0.95 -10.92 -9.89
C PHE A 53 -0.96 -11.45 -8.44
N VAL A 54 -0.01 -11.00 -7.61
CA VAL A 54 0.06 -11.40 -6.20
C VAL A 54 -1.19 -10.96 -5.43
N LYS A 55 -1.70 -9.75 -5.69
CA LYS A 55 -2.95 -9.26 -5.09
C LYS A 55 -4.14 -10.12 -5.50
N THR A 56 -4.26 -10.46 -6.78
CA THR A 56 -5.36 -11.30 -7.29
C THR A 56 -5.34 -12.68 -6.64
N VAL A 57 -4.19 -13.36 -6.63
CA VAL A 57 -4.07 -14.70 -6.02
C VAL A 57 -4.40 -14.68 -4.53
N ARG A 58 -3.89 -13.68 -3.78
CA ARG A 58 -4.17 -13.56 -2.34
C ARG A 58 -5.63 -13.24 -2.02
N ARG A 59 -6.38 -12.64 -2.95
CA ARG A 59 -7.81 -12.33 -2.80
C ARG A 59 -8.72 -13.46 -3.28
N ASP A 60 -8.19 -14.44 -4.02
CA ASP A 60 -8.97 -15.57 -4.51
C ASP A 60 -9.42 -16.44 -3.32
N GLN A 61 -10.74 -16.51 -3.12
CA GLN A 61 -11.34 -17.25 -2.00
C GLN A 61 -11.01 -18.75 -2.05
N ARG A 62 -10.83 -19.34 -3.24
CA ARG A 62 -10.50 -20.76 -3.39
C ARG A 62 -9.09 -21.02 -2.84
N TYR A 63 -8.15 -20.14 -3.16
CA TYR A 63 -6.79 -20.23 -2.63
C TYR A 63 -6.77 -20.04 -1.11
N VAL A 64 -7.45 -19.02 -0.61
CA VAL A 64 -7.51 -18.74 0.84
C VAL A 64 -8.15 -19.90 1.59
N GLN A 65 -9.27 -20.45 1.11
CA GLN A 65 -9.94 -21.58 1.73
C GLN A 65 -9.05 -22.82 1.74
N PHE A 66 -8.44 -23.16 0.59
CA PHE A 66 -7.54 -24.30 0.49
C PHE A 66 -6.35 -24.19 1.46
N LEU A 67 -5.74 -23.01 1.57
CA LEU A 67 -4.64 -22.78 2.51
C LEU A 67 -5.09 -22.93 3.96
N ARG A 68 -6.30 -22.47 4.31
CA ARG A 68 -6.87 -22.63 5.65
C ARG A 68 -7.13 -24.10 5.97
N ASP A 69 -7.67 -24.85 5.02
CA ASP A 69 -7.97 -26.28 5.19
C ASP A 69 -6.67 -27.08 5.40
N GLU A 70 -5.61 -26.77 4.66
CA GLU A 70 -4.31 -27.41 4.89
C GLU A 70 -3.68 -27.00 6.23
N LEU A 71 -3.77 -25.72 6.61
CA LEU A 71 -3.30 -25.29 7.93
C LEU A 71 -4.07 -25.95 9.08
N ALA A 72 -5.36 -26.22 8.91
CA ALA A 72 -6.15 -26.93 9.90
C ALA A 72 -5.63 -28.35 10.16
N LYS A 73 -5.13 -29.04 9.13
CA LYS A 73 -4.47 -30.35 9.28
C LYS A 73 -3.16 -30.26 10.08
N HIS A 74 -2.50 -29.11 10.05
CA HIS A 74 -1.28 -28.80 10.82
C HIS A 74 -1.59 -28.08 12.16
N HIS A 75 -2.75 -28.34 12.80
CA HIS A 75 -3.16 -27.71 14.06
C HIS A 75 -3.19 -26.16 14.02
N GLY A 76 -3.43 -25.60 12.82
CA GLY A 76 -3.56 -24.17 12.60
C GLY A 76 -2.27 -23.38 12.60
N ARG A 77 -1.10 -24.04 12.64
CA ARG A 77 0.22 -23.37 12.64
C ARG A 77 1.25 -24.17 11.84
N LEU A 78 1.98 -23.49 10.97
CA LEU A 78 3.10 -24.04 10.22
C LEU A 78 4.28 -23.08 10.29
N ILE A 79 5.46 -23.59 10.62
CA ILE A 79 6.72 -22.88 10.45
C ILE A 79 7.42 -23.53 9.27
N THR A 80 7.66 -22.74 8.23
CA THR A 80 8.38 -23.20 7.04
C THR A 80 9.88 -23.33 7.34
N SER A 81 10.60 -24.04 6.47
CA SER A 81 12.07 -24.19 6.53
C SER A 81 12.86 -22.88 6.54
N SER A 82 12.24 -21.78 6.10
CA SER A 82 12.83 -20.43 6.15
C SER A 82 12.49 -19.62 7.39
N GLY A 83 11.73 -20.19 8.31
CA GLY A 83 11.25 -19.49 9.50
C GLY A 83 10.04 -18.60 9.26
N ALA A 84 9.41 -18.65 8.06
CA ALA A 84 8.12 -17.99 7.87
C ALA A 84 7.05 -18.74 8.67
N LYS A 85 6.36 -18.01 9.56
CA LYS A 85 5.30 -18.51 10.42
C LYS A 85 3.94 -18.25 9.75
N ILE A 86 3.20 -19.31 9.47
CA ILE A 86 1.87 -19.26 8.88
C ILE A 86 0.89 -19.78 9.92
N GLU A 87 -0.06 -18.95 10.34
CA GLU A 87 -1.02 -19.31 11.38
C GLU A 87 -2.44 -18.95 10.95
N LEU A 88 -3.40 -19.74 11.39
CA LEU A 88 -4.80 -19.34 11.33
C LEU A 88 -5.01 -18.15 12.26
N CYS A 89 -5.44 -17.03 11.70
CA CYS A 89 -5.91 -15.88 12.45
C CYS A 89 -7.37 -15.58 12.09
N GLU A 90 -8.08 -15.02 13.07
CA GLU A 90 -9.33 -14.33 12.82
C GLU A 90 -8.99 -12.89 12.41
N ALA A 91 -9.41 -12.49 11.21
CA ALA A 91 -9.14 -11.18 10.66
C ALA A 91 -10.46 -10.53 10.27
N GLY A 92 -10.61 -9.23 10.56
CA GLY A 92 -11.79 -8.46 10.17
C GLY A 92 -12.99 -8.58 11.10
N VAL A 93 -12.76 -8.75 12.41
CA VAL A 93 -13.83 -8.61 13.40
C VAL A 93 -14.28 -7.15 13.40
N ASN A 94 -15.47 -6.91 12.84
CA ASN A 94 -16.11 -5.61 12.84
C ASN A 94 -17.20 -5.62 13.91
N TYR A 95 -17.14 -4.66 14.83
CA TYR A 95 -18.15 -4.48 15.86
C TYR A 95 -19.10 -3.37 15.42
N ASP A 96 -20.40 -3.66 15.44
CA ASP A 96 -21.41 -2.65 15.20
C ASP A 96 -21.71 -1.91 16.51
N TYR A 97 -21.34 -0.64 16.56
CA TYR A 97 -21.55 0.25 17.71
C TYR A 97 -22.74 1.21 17.52
N SER A 98 -23.47 1.11 16.41
CA SER A 98 -24.57 2.03 16.07
C SER A 98 -25.74 2.01 17.05
N GLY A 99 -25.85 0.95 17.86
CA GLY A 99 -26.86 0.86 18.92
C GLY A 99 -26.55 1.67 20.19
N ASN A 100 -25.34 2.21 20.34
CA ASN A 100 -24.95 2.98 21.52
C ASN A 100 -25.12 4.49 21.28
N ALA A 101 -25.93 5.14 22.14
CA ALA A 101 -26.24 6.56 22.00
C ALA A 101 -25.02 7.50 22.20
N GLU A 102 -24.10 7.15 23.11
CA GLU A 102 -22.87 7.90 23.34
C GLU A 102 -21.93 7.80 22.13
N TRP A 103 -21.80 6.60 21.55
CA TRP A 103 -21.02 6.39 20.34
C TRP A 103 -21.58 7.18 19.16
N CYS A 104 -22.90 7.16 18.96
CA CYS A 104 -23.55 7.94 17.89
C CYS A 104 -23.36 9.45 18.06
N ALA A 105 -23.41 9.96 19.30
CA ALA A 105 -23.13 11.37 19.58
C ALA A 105 -21.68 11.74 19.24
N LEU A 106 -20.71 10.92 19.68
CA LEU A 106 -19.29 11.12 19.37
C LEU A 106 -18.98 11.04 17.87
N GLU A 107 -19.62 10.12 17.15
CA GLU A 107 -19.43 9.99 15.70
C GLU A 107 -20.03 11.20 14.94
N ALA A 108 -21.18 11.72 15.41
CA ALA A 108 -21.76 12.96 14.86
C ALA A 108 -20.86 14.18 15.14
N GLU A 109 -20.31 14.31 16.35
CA GLU A 109 -19.33 15.36 16.68
C GLU A 109 -18.08 15.25 15.82
N ARG A 110 -17.53 14.04 15.67
CA ARG A 110 -16.39 13.76 14.80
C ARG A 110 -16.65 14.21 13.36
N PHE A 111 -17.83 13.90 12.83
CA PHE A 111 -18.20 14.31 11.48
C PHE A 111 -18.22 15.84 11.33
N GLU A 112 -18.83 16.56 12.28
CA GLU A 112 -18.87 18.03 12.25
C GLU A 112 -17.49 18.66 12.43
N ILE A 113 -16.65 18.11 13.31
CA ILE A 113 -15.26 18.57 13.48
C ILE A 113 -14.48 18.36 12.19
N GLU A 114 -14.59 17.20 11.55
CA GLU A 114 -13.88 16.91 10.30
C GLU A 114 -14.36 17.82 9.16
N ARG A 115 -15.67 18.13 9.11
CA ARG A 115 -16.22 19.10 8.16
C ARG A 115 -15.66 20.50 8.39
N LYS A 116 -15.62 20.98 9.64
CA LYS A 116 -15.04 22.29 10.00
C LYS A 116 -13.55 22.34 9.66
N LYS A 117 -12.80 21.28 9.97
CA LYS A 117 -11.38 21.13 9.64
C LYS A 117 -11.16 21.24 8.13
N LYS A 118 -11.93 20.53 7.31
CA LYS A 118 -11.83 20.61 5.84
C LYS A 118 -12.10 22.03 5.32
N ALA A 119 -13.08 22.74 5.87
CA ALA A 119 -13.35 24.13 5.50
C ALA A 119 -12.16 25.05 5.83
N VAL A 120 -11.51 24.85 6.99
CA VAL A 120 -10.29 25.59 7.35
C VAL A 120 -9.12 25.22 6.42
N GLU A 121 -8.94 23.94 6.09
CA GLU A 121 -7.91 23.51 5.14
C GLU A 121 -8.10 24.13 3.76
N GLU A 122 -9.34 24.24 3.28
CA GLU A 122 -9.65 24.92 2.01
C GLU A 122 -9.33 26.41 2.07
N LYS A 123 -9.74 27.10 3.15
CA LYS A 123 -9.38 28.51 3.38
C LYS A 123 -7.86 28.72 3.37
N LEU A 124 -7.11 27.86 4.06
CA LEU A 124 -5.66 27.93 4.12
C LEU A 124 -5.01 27.61 2.76
N ARG A 125 -5.58 26.69 1.96
CA ARG A 125 -5.08 26.38 0.61
C ARG A 125 -5.26 27.52 -0.40
N LEU A 126 -6.21 28.43 -0.18
CA LEU A 126 -6.36 29.64 -1.01
C LEU A 126 -5.17 30.61 -0.84
N LEU A 127 -4.47 30.52 0.29
CA LEU A 127 -3.26 31.28 0.54
C LEU A 127 -2.07 30.58 -0.11
N ALA A 128 -1.33 31.32 -0.93
CA ALA A 128 -0.10 30.80 -1.52
C ALA A 128 0.87 30.36 -0.41
N PRO A 129 1.59 29.23 -0.56
CA PRO A 129 2.52 28.73 0.45
C PRO A 129 3.51 29.81 0.90
N GLY A 130 3.60 30.04 2.21
CA GLY A 130 4.51 31.04 2.79
C GLY A 130 4.08 32.50 2.62
N ARG A 131 2.84 32.78 2.18
CA ARG A 131 2.27 34.13 2.20
C ARG A 131 1.33 34.31 3.40
N VAL A 132 1.43 35.48 4.01
CA VAL A 132 0.52 35.94 5.07
C VAL A 132 -0.63 36.70 4.40
N ALA A 133 -1.86 36.40 4.79
CA ALA A 133 -3.02 37.25 4.50
C ALA A 133 -3.78 37.54 5.78
N VAL A 134 -4.50 38.65 5.81
CA VAL A 134 -5.39 38.98 6.93
C VAL A 134 -6.79 38.54 6.54
N ASP A 135 -7.43 37.72 7.38
CA ASP A 135 -8.84 37.36 7.20
C ASP A 135 -9.70 38.64 7.36
N PRO A 136 -10.48 39.04 6.35
CA PRO A 136 -11.25 40.29 6.40
C PRO A 136 -12.41 40.26 7.40
N ASP A 137 -12.85 39.07 7.84
CA ASP A 137 -13.98 38.91 8.78
C ASP A 137 -13.51 38.80 10.24
N THR A 138 -12.35 38.18 10.49
CA THR A 138 -11.83 37.98 11.86
C THR A 138 -10.65 38.88 12.22
N GLY A 139 -9.99 39.51 11.24
CA GLY A 139 -8.80 40.33 11.45
C GLY A 139 -7.54 39.54 11.80
N GLU A 140 -7.59 38.21 11.74
CA GLU A 140 -6.48 37.32 12.09
C GLU A 140 -5.48 37.19 10.93
N MET A 141 -4.18 37.15 11.25
CA MET A 141 -3.13 36.82 10.28
C MET A 141 -3.13 35.32 10.01
N LEU A 142 -3.46 34.94 8.79
CA LEU A 142 -3.40 33.57 8.29
C LEU A 142 -2.13 33.37 7.48
N GLU A 143 -1.31 32.40 7.89
CA GLU A 143 -0.16 31.94 7.12
C GLU A 143 -0.56 30.79 6.20
N GLY A 144 -0.26 30.93 4.90
CA GLY A 144 -0.49 29.87 3.93
C GLY A 144 0.35 28.63 4.24
N PRO A 145 -0.21 27.42 4.07
CA PRO A 145 0.44 26.18 4.50
C PRO A 145 1.73 25.95 3.71
N LEU A 146 2.75 25.42 4.39
CA LEU A 146 3.97 24.97 3.75
C LEU A 146 3.66 23.79 2.82
N LYS A 147 3.75 24.03 1.51
CA LYS A 147 3.57 22.98 0.50
C LYS A 147 4.85 22.16 0.38
N THR A 148 4.83 20.93 0.86
CA THR A 148 5.83 19.91 0.55
C THR A 148 5.27 18.97 -0.51
N SER A 149 5.97 18.79 -1.62
CA SER A 149 5.58 17.85 -2.68
C SER A 149 6.71 16.85 -2.91
N LYS A 150 6.37 15.56 -2.87
CA LYS A 150 7.22 14.48 -3.35
C LYS A 150 6.76 14.09 -4.75
N SER A 151 7.58 14.35 -5.76
CA SER A 151 7.29 13.91 -7.13
C SER A 151 7.56 12.40 -7.24
N THR A 152 6.57 11.64 -7.71
CA THR A 152 6.66 10.19 -7.92
C THR A 152 6.00 9.81 -9.26
N TYR A 153 6.03 8.53 -9.63
CA TYR A 153 5.37 8.00 -10.82
C TYR A 153 4.14 7.15 -10.46
N ARG A 154 3.22 6.99 -11.42
CA ARG A 154 2.04 6.10 -11.32
C ARG A 154 2.00 5.21 -12.56
N ILE A 155 1.75 3.92 -12.35
CA ILE A 155 1.54 2.95 -13.43
C ILE A 155 0.09 2.48 -13.37
N THR A 156 -0.54 2.31 -14.53
CA THR A 156 -1.89 1.76 -14.67
C THR A 156 -1.82 0.71 -15.76
N LEU A 157 -2.11 -0.54 -15.41
CA LEU A 157 -2.13 -1.65 -16.34
C LEU A 157 -3.36 -1.53 -17.27
N GLY A 158 -3.20 -1.97 -18.52
CA GLY A 158 -4.31 -2.07 -19.48
C GLY A 158 -5.39 -3.03 -18.99
N ARG A 159 -6.60 -2.89 -19.57
CA ARG A 159 -7.70 -3.84 -19.35
C ARG A 159 -7.57 -5.07 -20.24
#